data_AF-V5GFB7-F1
#
_entry.id   AF-V5GFB7-F1
#
_cell.length_a   1.000
_cell.length_b   1.000
_cell.length_c   1.000
_cell.angle_alpha   90.00
_cell.angle_beta   90.00
_cell.angle_gamma   90.00
#
_symmetry.space_group_name_H-M   'P 1'
#
loop_
_entity.id
_entity.type
_entity.pdbx_description
1 polymer ?
#
loop_
_entity_poly.entity_id
_entity_poly.type
_entity_poly.pdbx_seq_one_letter_code
_entity_poly.pdbx_strand_id
1 'polypeptide(L)'
;YLLELLDETSEGGQYFQLPGGKMTQENKEVIELQPLDGVLEKWRPLTATLAQTLSELQSGRAEVYNPRMLHSRLVSKMPQFGGGDQHDSHELLRHLLEAVREEDLRRYKSVILEKLGFNCKTDPATVEGEQKKIIKFYGQQASEMLLPTEQVFRGVLVSTLQCQICEHTSHRDEFFLDLSLPISEKQLPPLLRRKAEEIEDNKPSKHQTKKEKRAERKKNKKQKGH
;
A
#
# COMPACT_ATOMS: atom_id res chain seq x y z
N TYR A 1 16.78 -9.05 -5.20
CA TYR A 1 16.41 -8.72 -3.82
C TYR A 1 14.89 -8.74 -3.57
N LEU A 2 14.09 -7.74 -4.00
CA LEU A 2 12.64 -7.77 -3.70
C LEU A 2 11.92 -8.99 -4.30
N LEU A 3 12.23 -9.36 -5.55
CA LEU A 3 11.62 -10.53 -6.19
C LEU A 3 11.96 -11.83 -5.45
N GLU A 4 13.24 -12.04 -5.12
CA GLU A 4 13.69 -13.21 -4.35
C GLU A 4 12.93 -13.32 -3.02
N LEU A 5 12.82 -12.21 -2.28
CA LEU A 5 12.09 -12.17 -1.02
C LEU A 5 10.60 -12.47 -1.18
N LEU A 6 9.97 -11.94 -2.23
CA LEU A 6 8.57 -12.22 -2.53
C LEU A 6 8.34 -13.68 -2.91
N ASP A 7 9.28 -14.29 -3.65
CA ASP A 7 9.22 -15.69 -4.05
C ASP A 7 9.43 -16.62 -2.84
N GLU A 8 10.39 -16.33 -1.97
CA GLU A 8 10.65 -17.08 -0.73
C GLU A 8 9.44 -17.11 0.22
N THR A 9 8.67 -16.02 0.23
CA THR A 9 7.52 -15.84 1.13
C THR A 9 6.17 -16.06 0.42
N SER A 10 6.21 -16.55 -0.83
CA SER A 10 5.03 -16.69 -1.68
C SER A 10 4.10 -17.81 -1.30
N GLU A 11 4.69 -18.95 -0.94
CA GLU A 11 3.96 -20.12 -0.52
C GLU A 11 3.47 -19.98 0.92
N GLY A 12 2.37 -20.67 1.21
CA GLY A 12 1.91 -20.81 2.60
C GLY A 12 2.88 -21.66 3.41
N GLY A 13 2.80 -21.59 4.73
CA GLY A 13 3.64 -22.41 5.61
C GLY A 13 4.67 -21.63 6.42
N GLN A 14 4.81 -20.33 6.19
CA GLN A 14 5.71 -19.49 6.99
C GLN A 14 5.20 -19.40 8.43
N TYR A 15 6.00 -19.90 9.37
CA TYR A 15 5.72 -19.82 10.79
C TYR A 15 6.03 -18.42 11.33
N PHE A 16 5.20 -17.94 12.25
CA PHE A 16 5.46 -16.75 13.04
C PHE A 16 4.97 -16.94 14.47
N GLN A 17 5.55 -16.16 15.39
CA GLN A 17 5.13 -16.09 16.78
C GLN A 17 5.00 -14.63 17.20
N LEU A 18 3.86 -14.29 17.78
CA LEU A 18 3.66 -13.02 18.48
C LEU A 18 4.02 -13.22 19.95
N PRO A 19 4.82 -12.32 20.56
CA PRO A 19 5.39 -12.54 21.88
C PRO A 19 4.35 -12.54 23.02
N GLY A 20 3.13 -12.03 22.80
CA GLY A 20 2.17 -11.86 23.88
C GLY A 20 2.62 -10.76 24.85
N GLY A 21 2.18 -10.81 26.10
CA GLY A 21 2.61 -9.89 27.15
C GLY A 21 1.47 -9.34 28.00
N LYS A 22 1.78 -8.31 28.78
CA LYS A 22 0.86 -7.73 29.76
C LYS A 22 -0.13 -6.78 29.09
N MET A 23 -1.42 -7.05 29.27
CA MET A 23 -2.52 -6.21 28.81
C MET A 23 -3.37 -5.77 29.99
N THR A 24 -3.63 -4.46 30.10
CA THR A 24 -4.49 -3.89 31.15
C THR A 24 -5.96 -3.95 30.73
N GLN A 25 -6.79 -4.55 31.59
CA GLN A 25 -8.23 -4.61 31.40
C GLN A 25 -8.95 -3.33 31.87
N GLU A 26 -10.27 -3.27 31.62
CA GLU A 26 -11.15 -2.18 32.09
C GLU A 26 -11.18 -2.06 33.62
N ASN A 27 -11.03 -3.19 34.33
CA ASN A 27 -11.02 -3.23 35.80
C ASN A 27 -9.66 -2.85 36.40
N LYS A 28 -8.70 -2.37 35.59
CA LYS A 28 -7.29 -2.14 35.95
C LYS A 28 -6.52 -3.41 36.35
N GLU A 29 -7.11 -4.59 36.17
CA GLU A 29 -6.40 -5.86 36.30
C GLU A 29 -5.46 -6.06 35.10
N VAL A 30 -4.27 -6.58 35.38
CA VAL A 30 -3.25 -6.87 34.37
C VAL A 30 -3.31 -8.35 34.06
N ILE A 31 -3.64 -8.69 32.82
CA ILE A 31 -3.63 -10.07 32.32
C ILE A 31 -2.35 -10.28 31.51
N GLU A 32 -1.76 -11.46 31.69
CA GLU A 32 -0.61 -11.91 30.92
C GLU A 32 -1.09 -12.81 29.77
N LEU A 33 -1.02 -12.26 28.55
CA LEU A 33 -1.35 -12.98 27.33
C LEU A 33 -0.15 -13.84 26.90
N GLN A 34 -0.39 -15.12 26.64
CA GLN A 34 0.64 -16.05 26.18
C GLN A 34 1.10 -15.74 24.75
N PRO A 35 2.27 -16.21 24.31
CA PRO A 35 2.67 -16.11 22.91
C PRO A 35 1.63 -16.76 21.97
N LEU A 36 1.41 -16.15 20.81
CA LEU A 36 0.49 -16.64 19.78
C LEU A 36 1.27 -17.12 18.56
N ASP A 37 1.23 -18.43 18.35
CA ASP A 37 1.85 -19.10 17.22
C ASP A 37 0.92 -19.21 16.03
N GLY A 38 1.46 -19.06 14.82
CA GLY A 38 0.70 -19.08 13.60
C GLY A 38 1.49 -19.53 12.39
N VAL A 39 0.75 -19.94 11.36
CA VAL A 39 1.30 -20.27 10.05
C VAL A 39 0.57 -19.42 9.02
N LEU A 40 1.31 -18.67 8.22
CA LEU A 40 0.76 -17.77 7.22
C LEU A 40 0.26 -18.56 6.00
N GLU A 41 -0.90 -18.16 5.49
CA GLU A 41 -1.39 -18.55 4.15
C GLU A 41 -0.49 -17.98 3.05
N LYS A 42 -0.62 -18.42 1.81
CA LYS A 42 0.12 -17.85 0.65
C LYS A 42 -0.17 -16.37 0.41
N TRP A 43 0.59 -15.73 -0.48
CA TRP A 43 0.35 -14.33 -0.85
C TRP A 43 -1.09 -14.06 -1.32
N ARG A 44 -1.60 -12.89 -0.92
CA ARG A 44 -2.86 -12.35 -1.41
C ARG A 44 -2.72 -11.79 -2.84
N PRO A 45 -3.85 -11.56 -3.56
CA PRO A 45 -3.81 -11.38 -4.99
C PRO A 45 -2.97 -10.22 -5.52
N LEU A 46 -2.93 -9.06 -4.86
CA LEU A 46 -2.11 -7.94 -5.33
C LEU A 46 -0.63 -8.27 -5.20
N THR A 47 -0.21 -8.78 -4.04
CA THR A 47 1.20 -9.11 -3.75
C THR A 47 1.71 -10.24 -4.64
N ALA A 48 0.90 -11.28 -4.86
CA ALA A 48 1.22 -12.35 -5.79
C ALA A 48 1.35 -11.84 -7.25
N THR A 49 0.44 -10.96 -7.67
CA THR A 49 0.49 -10.37 -9.02
C THR A 49 1.70 -9.45 -9.18
N LEU A 50 2.12 -8.74 -8.12
CA LEU A 50 3.33 -7.93 -8.11
C LEU A 50 4.58 -8.81 -8.29
N ALA A 51 4.69 -9.91 -7.55
CA ALA A 51 5.80 -10.87 -7.70
C ALA A 51 5.88 -11.41 -9.13
N GLN A 52 4.74 -11.87 -9.68
CA GLN A 52 4.65 -12.32 -11.07
C GLN A 52 5.08 -11.23 -12.06
N THR A 53 4.62 -9.98 -11.85
CA THR A 53 4.98 -8.84 -12.70
C THR A 53 6.50 -8.60 -12.69
N LEU A 54 7.12 -8.62 -11.52
CA LEU A 54 8.56 -8.43 -11.38
C LEU A 54 9.35 -9.58 -12.04
N SER A 55 8.87 -10.81 -11.91
CA SER A 55 9.46 -11.98 -12.57
C SER A 55 9.40 -11.87 -14.09
N GLU A 56 8.26 -11.49 -14.66
CA GLU A 56 8.10 -11.29 -16.10
C GLU A 56 8.99 -10.15 -16.62
N LEU A 57 9.08 -9.03 -15.90
CA LEU A 57 9.95 -7.91 -16.27
C LEU A 57 11.44 -8.28 -16.21
N GLN A 58 11.82 -9.18 -15.32
CA GLN A 58 13.21 -9.64 -15.16
C GLN A 58 13.55 -10.86 -16.03
N SER A 59 12.58 -11.43 -16.76
CA SER A 59 12.76 -12.62 -17.59
C SER A 59 13.64 -12.43 -18.83
N GLY A 60 14.03 -11.18 -19.15
CA GLY A 60 14.87 -10.86 -20.31
C GLY A 60 14.16 -11.00 -21.67
N ARG A 61 12.84 -11.16 -21.68
CA ARG A 61 12.04 -11.19 -22.92
C ARG A 61 12.11 -9.82 -23.62
N ALA A 62 12.23 -9.84 -24.94
CA ALA A 62 12.27 -8.62 -25.76
C ALA A 62 10.88 -7.97 -25.96
N GLU A 63 9.80 -8.66 -25.60
CA GLU A 63 8.43 -8.20 -25.79
C GLU A 63 8.05 -7.13 -24.76
N VAL A 64 7.23 -6.17 -25.18
CA VAL A 64 6.68 -5.15 -24.27
C VAL A 64 5.72 -5.79 -23.28
N TYR A 65 6.05 -5.73 -22.00
CA TYR A 65 5.18 -6.21 -20.94
C TYR A 65 3.93 -5.32 -20.79
N ASN A 66 2.77 -5.96 -20.68
CA ASN A 66 1.50 -5.26 -20.48
C ASN A 66 0.93 -5.56 -19.08
N PRO A 67 0.95 -4.60 -18.12
CA PRO A 67 0.60 -4.81 -16.72
C PRO A 67 -0.91 -4.89 -16.45
N ARG A 68 -1.71 -5.47 -17.35
CA ARG A 68 -3.19 -5.52 -17.20
C ARG A 68 -3.64 -6.16 -15.89
N MET A 69 -3.00 -7.25 -15.49
CA MET A 69 -3.35 -7.94 -14.25
C MET A 69 -3.02 -7.09 -13.03
N LEU A 70 -1.80 -6.54 -12.97
CA LEU A 70 -1.39 -5.66 -11.88
C LEU A 70 -2.28 -4.41 -11.80
N HIS A 71 -2.53 -3.76 -12.94
CA HIS A 71 -3.42 -2.59 -13.01
C HIS A 71 -4.83 -2.91 -12.53
N SER A 72 -5.40 -4.05 -12.96
CA SER A 72 -6.74 -4.47 -12.50
C SER A 72 -6.80 -4.71 -10.98
N ARG A 73 -5.78 -5.37 -10.40
CA ARG A 73 -5.70 -5.58 -8.95
C ARG A 73 -5.53 -4.26 -8.19
N LEU A 74 -4.71 -3.36 -8.73
CA LEU A 74 -4.46 -2.05 -8.17
C LEU A 74 -5.74 -1.20 -8.16
N VAL A 75 -6.44 -1.10 -9.29
CA VAL A 75 -7.71 -0.35 -9.40
C VAL A 75 -8.80 -0.93 -8.49
N SER A 76 -8.81 -2.25 -8.29
CA SER A 76 -9.75 -2.88 -7.35
C SER A 76 -9.54 -2.42 -5.90
N LYS A 77 -8.32 -2.07 -5.50
CA LYS A 77 -8.01 -1.53 -4.17
C LYS A 77 -8.02 -0.01 -4.14
N MET A 78 -7.64 0.62 -5.24
CA MET A 78 -7.44 2.07 -5.38
C MET A 78 -8.19 2.57 -6.62
N PRO A 79 -9.51 2.77 -6.53
CA PRO A 79 -10.33 3.14 -7.69
C PRO A 79 -9.88 4.44 -8.38
N GLN A 80 -9.15 5.32 -7.68
CA GLN A 80 -8.66 6.58 -8.24
C GLN A 80 -7.74 6.39 -9.45
N PHE A 81 -7.00 5.27 -9.54
CA PHE A 81 -6.08 4.97 -10.65
C PHE A 81 -6.77 4.30 -11.85
N GLY A 82 -8.10 4.20 -11.85
CA GLY A 82 -8.90 3.60 -12.92
C GLY A 82 -9.28 4.56 -14.07
N GLY A 83 -9.14 5.87 -13.87
CA GLY A 83 -9.69 6.91 -14.75
C GLY A 83 -9.02 7.06 -16.12
N GLY A 84 -7.82 6.50 -16.32
CA GLY A 84 -7.02 6.66 -17.54
C GLY A 84 -6.45 8.07 -17.72
N ASP A 85 -6.53 8.90 -16.69
CA ASP A 85 -5.89 10.22 -16.61
C ASP A 85 -4.41 10.06 -16.22
N GLN A 86 -3.64 11.15 -16.28
CA GLN A 86 -2.27 11.14 -15.77
C GLN A 86 -2.29 11.18 -14.24
N HIS A 87 -1.37 10.44 -13.62
CA HIS A 87 -1.24 10.31 -12.17
C HIS A 87 0.19 10.58 -11.74
N ASP A 88 0.37 10.99 -10.49
CA ASP A 88 1.68 11.11 -9.87
C ASP A 88 2.25 9.70 -9.58
N SER A 89 3.44 9.41 -10.11
CA SER A 89 4.11 8.12 -9.88
C SER A 89 4.51 7.92 -8.42
N HIS A 90 4.77 9.00 -7.68
CA HIS A 90 5.10 8.93 -6.27
C HIS A 90 3.87 8.53 -5.44
N GLU A 91 2.71 9.11 -5.74
CA GLU A 91 1.43 8.72 -5.15
C GLU A 91 1.13 7.23 -5.40
N LEU A 92 1.34 6.78 -6.64
CA LEU A 92 1.16 5.38 -7.02
C LEU A 92 2.09 4.44 -6.22
N LEU A 93 3.37 4.78 -6.11
CA LEU A 93 4.35 3.99 -5.36
C LEU A 93 3.93 3.83 -3.90
N ARG A 94 3.62 4.95 -3.24
CA ARG A 94 3.22 4.96 -1.83
C ARG A 94 1.98 4.11 -1.59
N HIS A 95 0.95 4.25 -2.43
CA HIS A 95 -0.25 3.43 -2.28
C HIS A 95 -0.03 1.95 -2.62
N LEU A 96 0.83 1.63 -3.60
CA LEU A 96 1.17 0.24 -3.91
C LEU A 96 1.87 -0.43 -2.73
N LEU A 97 2.87 0.22 -2.14
CA LEU A 97 3.62 -0.32 -0.99
C LEU A 97 2.71 -0.50 0.24
N GLU A 98 1.85 0.48 0.54
CA GLU A 98 0.86 0.35 1.62
C GLU A 98 -0.13 -0.80 1.35
N ALA A 99 -0.61 -0.95 0.11
CA ALA A 99 -1.57 -2.00 -0.23
C ALA A 99 -0.96 -3.41 -0.14
N VAL A 100 0.32 -3.58 -0.50
CA VAL A 100 1.08 -4.82 -0.32
C VAL A 100 1.28 -5.12 1.16
N ARG A 101 1.72 -4.12 1.93
CA ARG A 101 1.87 -4.20 3.39
C ARG A 101 0.57 -4.61 4.08
N GLU A 102 -0.55 -3.99 3.67
CA GLU A 102 -1.87 -4.29 4.21
C GLU A 102 -2.33 -5.71 3.87
N GLU A 103 -2.05 -6.19 2.65
CA GLU A 103 -2.34 -7.57 2.27
C GLU A 103 -1.57 -8.58 3.11
N ASP A 104 -0.30 -8.29 3.42
CA ASP A 104 0.50 -9.14 4.27
C ASP A 104 -0.01 -9.13 5.71
N LEU A 105 -0.23 -7.95 6.30
CA LEU A 105 -0.77 -7.81 7.65
C LEU A 105 -2.13 -8.50 7.81
N ARG A 106 -2.95 -8.57 6.74
CA ARG A 106 -4.21 -9.33 6.74
C ARG A 106 -3.99 -10.83 6.91
N ARG A 107 -2.89 -11.42 6.44
CA ARG A 107 -2.54 -12.84 6.67
C ARG A 107 -2.36 -13.11 8.17
N TYR A 108 -1.60 -12.25 8.86
CA TYR A 108 -1.42 -12.33 10.31
C TYR A 108 -2.75 -12.17 11.07
N LYS A 109 -3.54 -11.15 10.70
CA LYS A 109 -4.86 -10.90 11.31
C LYS A 109 -5.82 -12.08 11.14
N SER A 110 -5.81 -12.74 9.98
CA SER A 110 -6.59 -13.96 9.75
C SER A 110 -6.24 -15.06 10.75
N VAL A 111 -4.95 -15.31 10.98
CA VAL A 111 -4.50 -16.32 11.94
C VAL A 111 -4.84 -15.94 13.39
N ILE A 112 -4.69 -14.67 13.77
CA ILE A 112 -5.08 -14.17 15.10
C ILE A 112 -6.57 -14.42 15.34
N LEU A 113 -7.42 -14.12 14.35
CA LEU A 113 -8.87 -14.33 14.45
C LEU A 113 -9.19 -15.82 14.60
N GLU A 114 -8.59 -16.68 13.77
CA GLU A 114 -8.81 -18.14 13.83
C GLU A 114 -8.43 -18.72 15.19
N LYS A 115 -7.29 -18.31 15.76
CA LYS A 115 -6.83 -18.75 17.08
C LYS A 115 -7.76 -18.33 18.22
N LEU A 116 -8.51 -17.25 18.04
CA LEU A 116 -9.48 -16.75 19.00
C LEU A 116 -10.91 -17.24 18.71
N GLY A 117 -11.08 -18.18 17.78
CA GLY A 117 -12.38 -18.78 17.44
C GLY A 117 -13.25 -17.92 16.51
N PHE A 118 -12.65 -16.92 15.86
CA PHE A 118 -13.31 -16.03 14.90
C PHE A 118 -12.87 -16.31 13.47
N ASN A 119 -13.49 -15.64 12.50
CA ASN A 119 -13.10 -15.70 11.11
C ASN A 119 -13.05 -14.30 10.48
N CYS A 120 -12.52 -14.20 9.26
CA CYS A 120 -12.39 -12.93 8.53
C CYS A 120 -13.72 -12.28 8.12
N LYS A 121 -14.85 -12.98 8.29
CA LYS A 121 -16.22 -12.50 8.04
C LYS A 121 -16.97 -12.16 9.33
N THR A 122 -16.38 -12.40 10.50
CA THR A 122 -16.97 -12.03 11.77
C THR A 122 -17.17 -10.52 11.80
N ASP A 123 -18.38 -10.07 12.14
CA ASP A 123 -18.69 -8.65 12.24
C ASP A 123 -17.97 -8.05 13.46
N PRO A 124 -17.09 -7.04 13.29
CA PRO A 124 -16.40 -6.37 14.40
C PRO A 124 -17.33 -5.75 15.46
N ALA A 125 -18.61 -5.51 15.14
CA ALA A 125 -19.61 -5.07 16.10
C ALA A 125 -20.04 -6.18 17.07
N THR A 126 -20.03 -7.44 16.63
CA THR A 126 -20.40 -8.59 17.47
C THR A 126 -19.32 -9.00 18.46
N VAL A 127 -18.08 -8.56 18.23
CA VAL A 127 -16.94 -8.84 19.12
C VAL A 127 -16.84 -7.71 20.14
N GLU A 128 -17.38 -7.97 21.34
CA GLU A 128 -17.40 -7.02 22.45
C GLU A 128 -16.49 -7.43 23.60
N GLY A 129 -16.21 -6.47 24.48
CA GLY A 129 -15.47 -6.69 25.72
C GLY A 129 -14.01 -7.09 25.53
N GLU A 130 -13.59 -8.09 26.31
CA GLU A 130 -12.19 -8.50 26.44
C GLU A 130 -11.61 -9.08 25.15
N GLN A 131 -12.37 -9.88 24.40
CA GLN A 131 -11.91 -10.50 23.16
C GLN A 131 -11.47 -9.47 22.12
N LYS A 132 -12.19 -8.35 22.02
CA LYS A 132 -11.84 -7.23 21.14
C LYS A 132 -10.50 -6.60 21.52
N LYS A 133 -10.18 -6.53 22.81
CA LYS A 133 -8.90 -6.00 23.31
C LYS A 133 -7.76 -6.95 23.00
N ILE A 134 -7.97 -8.26 23.20
CA ILE A 134 -6.99 -9.30 22.87
C ILE A 134 -6.67 -9.27 21.36
N ILE A 135 -7.70 -9.19 20.50
CA ILE A 135 -7.50 -9.07 19.04
C ILE A 135 -6.71 -7.81 18.68
N LYS A 136 -7.04 -6.66 19.30
CA LYS A 136 -6.30 -5.41 19.07
C LYS A 136 -4.86 -5.50 19.56
N PHE A 137 -4.62 -6.14 20.70
CA PHE A 137 -3.29 -6.33 21.27
C PHE A 137 -2.38 -7.12 20.32
N TYR A 138 -2.80 -8.32 19.89
CA TYR A 138 -2.03 -9.10 18.92
C TYR A 138 -1.98 -8.44 17.54
N GLY A 139 -3.06 -7.75 17.13
CA GLY A 139 -3.09 -7.00 15.88
C GLY A 139 -2.08 -5.85 15.84
N GLN A 140 -1.87 -5.18 16.99
CA GLN A 140 -0.83 -4.17 17.15
C GLN A 140 0.57 -4.81 17.06
N GLN A 141 0.81 -5.91 17.77
CA GLN A 141 2.09 -6.64 17.69
C GLN A 141 2.41 -7.06 16.26
N ALA A 142 1.44 -7.62 15.53
CA ALA A 142 1.62 -7.99 14.13
C ALA A 142 1.92 -6.78 13.22
N SER A 143 1.39 -5.59 13.54
CA SER A 143 1.65 -4.37 12.75
C SER A 143 3.03 -3.74 13.00
N GLU A 144 3.66 -4.07 14.13
CA GLU A 144 5.00 -3.59 14.50
C GLU A 144 6.11 -4.51 13.99
N MET A 145 5.78 -5.78 13.70
CA MET A 145 6.69 -6.73 13.08
C MET A 145 7.26 -6.19 11.77
N LEU A 146 8.50 -6.58 11.47
CA LEU A 146 9.13 -6.28 10.19
C LEU A 146 8.62 -7.26 9.13
N LEU A 147 7.67 -6.80 8.32
CA LEU A 147 7.09 -7.60 7.24
C LEU A 147 8.11 -7.80 6.10
N PRO A 148 8.00 -8.85 5.26
CA PRO A 148 8.98 -9.15 4.21
C PRO A 148 9.27 -7.94 3.32
N THR A 149 8.26 -7.32 2.72
CA THR A 149 8.49 -6.15 1.85
C THR A 149 9.08 -4.96 2.58
N GLU A 150 8.80 -4.81 3.88
CA GLU A 150 9.39 -3.76 4.70
C GLU A 150 10.91 -3.95 4.91
N GLN A 151 11.45 -5.17 4.81
CA GLN A 151 12.91 -5.39 4.89
C GLN A 151 13.68 -4.65 3.79
N VAL A 152 13.02 -4.35 2.67
CA VAL A 152 13.63 -3.65 1.52
C VAL A 152 13.46 -2.14 1.63
N PHE A 153 12.31 -1.66 2.10
CA PHE A 153 11.89 -0.26 1.98
C PHE A 153 11.85 0.49 3.31
N ARG A 154 11.72 -0.20 4.45
CA ARG A 154 11.42 0.45 5.73
C ARG A 154 12.66 1.12 6.31
N GLY A 155 12.51 2.40 6.63
CA GLY A 155 13.42 3.14 7.51
C GLY A 155 12.69 3.67 8.74
N VAL A 156 13.43 4.38 9.60
CA VAL A 156 12.92 5.04 10.80
C VAL A 156 13.31 6.52 10.75
N LEU A 157 12.33 7.41 10.94
CA LEU A 157 12.53 8.84 11.18
C LEU A 157 12.30 9.14 12.65
N VAL A 158 13.07 10.06 13.21
CA VAL A 158 12.84 10.61 14.55
C VAL A 158 12.18 11.98 14.39
N SER A 159 10.86 12.03 14.56
CA SER A 159 10.07 13.25 14.54
C SER A 159 10.18 13.95 15.90
N THR A 160 10.66 15.18 15.90
CA THR A 160 10.79 16.00 17.12
C THR A 160 9.93 17.24 16.98
N LEU A 161 8.90 17.35 17.82
CA LEU A 161 7.99 18.49 17.84
C LEU A 161 8.22 19.33 19.10
N GLN A 162 8.54 20.60 18.92
CA GLN A 162 8.69 21.56 20.01
C GLN A 162 7.53 22.57 19.99
N CYS A 163 6.79 22.65 21.10
CA CYS A 163 5.77 23.67 21.28
C CYS A 163 6.43 25.05 21.41
N GLN A 164 5.98 26.02 20.60
CA GLN A 164 6.54 27.37 20.60
C GLN A 164 6.02 28.27 21.75
N ILE A 165 5.12 27.77 22.59
CA ILE A 165 4.54 28.52 23.73
C ILE A 165 5.10 28.03 25.06
N CYS A 166 5.02 26.73 25.32
CA CYS A 166 5.48 26.13 26.59
C CYS A 166 6.84 25.44 26.49
N GLU A 167 7.51 25.51 25.33
CA GLU A 167 8.81 24.89 25.03
C GLU A 167 8.89 23.37 25.20
N HIS A 168 7.77 22.70 25.49
CA HIS A 168 7.72 21.26 25.61
C HIS A 168 8.11 20.59 24.29
N THR A 169 9.10 19.70 24.36
CA THR A 169 9.57 18.88 23.25
C THR A 169 9.04 17.46 23.38
N SER A 170 8.48 16.95 22.29
CA SER A 170 8.06 15.56 22.16
C SER A 170 8.81 14.89 21.02
N HIS A 171 9.13 13.61 21.21
CA HIS A 171 9.82 12.78 20.22
C HIS A 171 8.96 11.59 19.84
N ARG A 172 8.96 11.23 18.56
CA ARG A 172 8.26 10.07 18.00
C ARG A 172 9.11 9.43 16.91
N ASP A 173 9.30 8.12 17.04
CA ASP A 173 9.89 7.32 15.99
C ASP A 173 8.78 6.91 15.01
N GLU A 174 8.98 7.20 13.73
CA GLU A 174 8.00 6.98 12.66
C GLU A 174 8.63 6.13 11.56
N PHE A 175 7.95 5.04 11.17
CA PHE A 175 8.39 4.21 10.05
C PHE A 175 7.99 4.86 8.72
N PHE A 176 8.89 4.82 7.75
CA PHE A 176 8.62 5.27 6.38
C PHE A 176 9.03 4.19 5.37
N LEU A 177 8.41 4.21 4.19
CA LEU A 177 8.75 3.34 3.06
C LEU A 177 9.36 4.11 1.88
N ASP A 178 9.28 5.45 1.94
CA ASP A 178 9.80 6.39 0.96
C ASP A 178 10.23 7.70 1.65
N LEU A 179 11.13 8.46 1.01
CA LEU A 179 11.53 9.80 1.45
C LEU A 179 11.22 10.81 0.35
N SER A 180 10.33 11.75 0.65
CA SER A 180 10.09 12.92 -0.18
C SER A 180 11.04 14.05 0.24
N LEU A 181 12.02 14.34 -0.61
CA LEU A 181 13.01 15.38 -0.34
C LEU A 181 12.64 16.70 -1.00
N PRO A 182 12.68 17.84 -0.28
CA PRO A 182 12.46 19.14 -0.90
C PRO A 182 13.63 19.46 -1.83
N ILE A 183 13.30 19.97 -3.02
CA ILE A 183 14.30 20.51 -3.94
C ILE A 183 14.60 21.94 -3.50
N SER A 184 15.88 22.27 -3.35
CA SER A 184 16.29 23.65 -3.07
C SER A 184 15.90 24.55 -4.25
N GLU A 185 15.17 25.64 -3.99
CA GLU A 185 14.69 26.62 -4.98
C GLU A 185 15.79 27.24 -5.86
N LYS A 186 17.07 27.06 -5.50
CA LYS A 186 18.24 27.58 -6.21
C LYS A 186 18.66 26.74 -7.41
N GLN A 187 18.09 25.57 -7.63
CA GLN A 187 18.29 24.84 -8.88
C GLN A 187 17.34 25.40 -9.93
N LEU A 188 17.85 26.35 -10.72
CA LEU A 188 17.26 26.66 -12.01
C LEU A 188 17.02 25.32 -12.72
N PRO A 189 15.81 25.08 -13.27
CA PRO A 189 15.56 23.88 -14.05
C PRO A 189 16.70 23.75 -15.07
N PRO A 190 17.27 22.54 -15.29
CA PRO A 190 18.21 22.36 -16.37
C PRO A 190 17.57 22.96 -17.61
N LEU A 191 18.20 23.99 -18.19
CA LEU A 191 17.78 24.51 -19.48
C LEU A 191 17.86 23.32 -20.42
N LEU A 192 16.72 22.68 -20.68
CA LEU A 192 16.59 21.64 -21.67
C LEU A 192 17.09 22.30 -22.96
N ARG A 193 18.31 21.98 -23.37
CA ARG A 193 18.87 22.42 -24.64
C ARG A 193 18.18 21.62 -25.74
N ARG A 194 16.87 21.78 -25.86
CA ARG A 194 16.09 21.35 -27.01
C ARG A 194 16.36 22.36 -28.11
N LYS A 195 17.34 22.06 -28.96
CA LYS A 195 17.15 22.29 -30.39
C LYS A 195 16.04 21.32 -30.83
N ALA A 196 14.81 21.68 -30.55
CA ALA A 196 13.63 21.07 -31.11
C ALA A 196 12.64 22.23 -31.25
N GLU A 197 12.32 22.51 -32.51
CA GLU A 197 11.30 23.45 -32.95
C GLU A 197 10.06 23.35 -32.06
N GLU A 198 9.45 24.50 -31.79
CA GLU A 198 8.26 24.69 -30.93
C GLU A 198 7.20 23.60 -31.13
N ILE A 199 7.22 22.56 -30.30
CA ILE A 199 6.09 21.65 -30.15
C ILE A 199 5.20 22.26 -29.07
N GLU A 200 4.11 22.90 -29.50
CA GLU A 200 3.04 23.38 -28.63
C GLU A 200 2.59 22.27 -27.65
N ASP A 201 2.97 22.40 -26.38
CA ASP A 201 2.60 21.51 -25.27
C ASP A 201 1.08 21.49 -24.97
N ASN A 202 0.29 22.31 -25.66
CA ASN A 202 -1.16 22.40 -25.53
C ASN A 202 -1.96 21.53 -26.52
N LYS A 203 -1.31 20.63 -27.27
CA LYS A 203 -2.04 19.72 -28.17
C LYS A 203 -2.62 18.54 -27.39
N PRO A 204 -3.96 18.40 -27.32
CA PRO A 204 -4.57 17.26 -26.68
C PRO A 204 -4.11 15.96 -27.34
N SER A 205 -3.81 14.95 -26.51
CA SER A 205 -3.38 13.63 -26.96
C SER A 205 -4.36 13.05 -27.99
N LYS A 206 -3.87 12.19 -28.91
CA LYS A 206 -4.72 11.43 -29.85
C LYS A 206 -5.89 10.72 -29.16
N HIS A 207 -5.71 10.34 -27.90
CA HIS A 207 -6.77 9.74 -27.09
C HIS A 207 -7.81 10.77 -26.61
N GLN A 208 -7.37 11.93 -26.11
CA GLN A 208 -8.23 13.02 -25.66
C GLN A 208 -9.10 13.57 -26.81
N THR A 209 -8.49 13.85 -27.96
CA THR A 209 -9.20 14.29 -29.17
C THR A 209 -10.23 13.26 -29.67
N LYS A 210 -9.93 11.95 -29.55
CA LYS A 210 -10.88 10.89 -29.91
C LYS A 210 -12.04 10.78 -28.91
N LYS A 211 -11.79 11.03 -27.61
CA LYS A 211 -12.81 11.06 -26.55
C LYS A 211 -13.76 12.25 -26.75
N GLU A 212 -13.24 13.43 -27.02
CA GLU A 212 -14.01 14.65 -27.31
C GLU A 212 -14.88 14.50 -28.55
N LYS A 213 -14.32 14.04 -29.68
CA LYS A 213 -15.09 13.77 -30.90
C LYS A 213 -16.23 12.76 -30.70
N ARG A 214 -16.04 11.77 -29.82
CA ARG A 214 -17.10 10.80 -29.46
C ARG A 214 -18.17 11.43 -28.58
N ALA A 215 -17.81 12.30 -27.64
CA ALA A 215 -18.74 13.02 -26.79
C ALA A 215 -19.59 14.01 -27.61
N GLU A 216 -18.98 14.72 -28.54
CA GLU A 216 -19.63 15.68 -29.43
C GLU A 216 -20.61 15.02 -30.40
N ARG A 217 -20.22 13.89 -31.00
CA ARG A 217 -21.13 13.06 -31.82
C ARG A 217 -22.36 12.57 -31.03
N LYS A 218 -22.21 12.26 -29.74
CA LYS A 218 -23.33 11.89 -28.86
C LYS A 218 -24.22 13.08 -28.52
N LYS A 219 -23.66 14.28 -28.31
CA LYS A 219 -24.44 15.52 -28.11
C LYS A 219 -25.25 15.89 -29.36
N ASN A 220 -24.63 15.86 -30.54
CA ASN A 220 -25.30 16.20 -31.79
C ASN A 220 -26.41 15.21 -32.18
N LYS A 221 -26.27 13.92 -31.83
CA LYS A 221 -27.37 12.94 -32.00
C LYS A 221 -28.55 13.19 -31.06
N LYS A 222 -28.32 13.69 -29.85
CA LYS A 222 -29.40 14.04 -28.91
C LYS A 222 -30.14 15.32 -29.30
N GLN A 223 -29.45 16.30 -29.91
CA GLN A 223 -30.07 17.55 -30.37
C GLN A 223 -30.88 17.40 -31.67
N LYS A 224 -30.57 16.42 -32.52
CA LYS A 224 -31.32 16.13 -33.76
C LYS A 224 -32.55 15.23 -33.56
N GLY A 225 -32.87 14.86 -32.32
CA GLY A 225 -33.99 13.99 -31.97
C GLY A 225 -35.16 14.69 -31.29
N HIS A 226 -35.24 16.02 -31.38
CA HIS A 226 -36.35 16.83 -30.90
C HIS A 226 -36.96 17.62 -32.06
#